data_AF-A0A7S2X0Z2-F1
#
_entry.id   AF-A0A7S2X0Z2-F1
#
_cell.length_a   1.000
_cell.length_b   1.000
_cell.length_c   1.000
_cell.angle_alpha   90.00
_cell.angle_beta   90.00
_cell.angle_gamma   90.00
#
_symmetry.space_group_name_H-M   'P 1'
#
loop_
_entity.id
_entity.type
_entity.pdbx_description
1 polymer ?
#
loop_
_entity_poly.entity_id
_entity_poly.type
_entity_poly.pdbx_seq_one_letter_code
_entity_poly.pdbx_strand_id
1 'polypeptide(L)'
;RSSRTSGEWGLKGFRRRKDGWVLEEEATRRSDNMAGTEALLAHRVRVMRLYRHSLKQMMSWAIQRSLIYEEFKNIRSQFEANANVPTLGEATRLVEAGEKFLAEKTHPDPYIVPYYYGGSSYHRNPPFPKEI
;
A
#
# COMPACT_ATOMS: atom_id res chain seq x y z
N ARG A 1 -14.59 -19.90 57.59
CA ARG A 1 -13.20 -20.32 57.87
C ARG A 1 -12.32 -19.79 56.74
N SER A 2 -11.51 -18.75 57.03
CA SER A 2 -10.28 -18.32 56.31
C SER A 2 -10.38 -18.04 54.80
N SER A 3 -9.96 -16.92 54.22
CA SER A 3 -9.02 -15.87 54.65
C SER A 3 -9.13 -14.69 53.69
N ARG A 4 -8.98 -13.49 54.24
CA ARG A 4 -8.76 -12.23 53.53
C ARG A 4 -7.47 -12.25 52.71
N THR A 5 -7.55 -11.57 51.56
CA THR A 5 -6.53 -10.69 50.93
C THR A 5 -5.20 -11.31 50.47
N SER A 6 -5.05 -11.46 49.15
CA SER A 6 -3.75 -11.37 48.48
C SER A 6 -3.78 -10.25 47.44
N GLY A 7 -3.52 -9.02 47.90
CA GLY A 7 -2.88 -7.96 47.12
C GLY A 7 -3.62 -7.44 45.88
N GLU A 8 -4.71 -6.69 46.10
CA GLU A 8 -4.93 -5.48 45.29
C GLU A 8 -3.77 -4.50 45.55
N TRP A 9 -2.60 -4.77 44.97
CA TRP A 9 -1.66 -3.71 44.71
C TRP A 9 -2.28 -2.91 43.58
N GLY A 10 -3.00 -1.85 43.93
CA GLY A 10 -3.65 -0.93 43.02
C GLY A 10 -2.65 -0.18 42.15
N LEU A 11 -2.01 -0.88 41.22
CA LEU A 11 -1.29 -0.27 40.10
C LEU A 11 -2.32 0.03 39.01
N LYS A 12 -3.12 1.07 39.23
CA LYS A 12 -3.87 1.71 38.13
C LYS A 12 -2.85 2.05 37.04
N GLY A 13 -3.09 1.63 35.80
CA GLY A 13 -2.16 1.91 34.71
C GLY A 13 -1.14 0.81 34.41
N PHE A 14 -1.39 -0.46 34.74
CA PHE A 14 -0.53 -1.58 34.34
C PHE A 14 -1.33 -2.68 33.61
N ARG A 15 -0.92 -3.02 32.38
CA ARG A 15 -1.52 -4.08 31.57
C ARG A 15 -0.69 -5.36 31.66
N ARG A 16 -1.32 -6.49 31.97
CA ARG A 16 -0.66 -7.80 32.05
C ARG A 16 -0.45 -8.39 30.64
N ARG A 17 0.79 -8.68 30.24
CA ARG A 17 1.13 -9.47 29.05
C ARG A 17 1.78 -10.81 29.45
N LYS A 18 1.91 -11.75 28.50
CA LYS A 18 2.54 -13.07 28.73
C LYS A 18 3.99 -12.97 29.21
N ASP A 19 4.66 -11.86 28.88
CA ASP A 19 6.09 -11.64 29.06
C ASP A 19 6.40 -10.77 30.28
N GLY A 20 5.36 -10.35 31.01
CA GLY A 20 5.46 -9.48 32.18
C GLY A 20 4.41 -8.39 32.22
N TRP A 21 4.48 -7.62 33.29
CA TRP A 21 3.68 -6.44 33.51
C TRP A 21 4.24 -5.29 32.63
N VAL A 22 3.40 -4.50 31.96
CA VAL A 22 3.82 -3.25 31.27
C VAL A 22 2.93 -2.08 31.68
N LEU A 23 3.50 -0.89 31.88
CA LEU A 23 2.75 0.34 32.12
C LEU A 23 1.80 0.62 30.94
N GLU A 24 0.52 0.88 31.22
CA GLU A 24 -0.52 1.17 30.22
C GLU A 24 -0.10 2.34 29.32
N GLU A 25 0.49 3.39 29.89
CA GLU A 25 0.96 4.54 29.13
C GLU A 25 2.08 4.20 28.13
N GLU A 26 2.91 3.20 28.43
CA GLU A 26 3.91 2.74 27.47
C GLU A 26 3.30 1.84 26.40
N ALA A 27 2.23 1.11 26.73
CA ALA A 27 1.51 0.29 25.77
C ALA A 27 0.74 1.16 24.76
N THR A 28 0.10 2.25 25.22
CA THR A 28 -0.57 3.23 24.37
C THR A 28 0.44 4.01 23.50
N ARG A 29 1.54 4.50 24.09
CA ARG A 29 2.63 5.13 23.31
C ARG A 29 3.22 4.20 22.25
N ARG A 30 3.38 2.90 22.56
CA ARG A 30 3.81 1.89 21.58
C ARG A 30 2.75 1.68 20.49
N SER A 31 1.46 1.60 20.82
CA SER A 31 0.42 1.46 19.79
C SER A 31 0.31 2.68 18.88
N ASP A 32 0.44 3.89 19.43
CA ASP A 32 0.36 5.14 18.67
C ASP A 32 1.55 5.27 17.70
N ASN A 33 2.76 4.91 18.15
CA ASN A 33 3.93 4.84 17.28
C ASN A 33 3.79 3.79 16.18
N MET A 34 3.24 2.60 16.49
CA MET A 34 2.99 1.56 15.50
C MET A 34 1.99 2.04 14.44
N ALA A 35 0.89 2.68 14.84
CA ALA A 35 -0.10 3.26 13.93
C ALA A 35 0.53 4.29 12.97
N GLY A 36 1.42 5.15 13.48
CA GLY A 36 2.17 6.10 12.65
C GLY A 36 3.05 5.40 11.60
N THR A 37 3.76 4.35 11.99
CA THR A 37 4.60 3.58 11.04
C THR A 37 3.77 2.82 10.00
N GLU A 38 2.64 2.23 10.40
CA GLU A 38 1.72 1.56 9.49
C GLU A 38 1.14 2.52 8.44
N ALA A 39 0.77 3.73 8.85
CA ALA A 39 0.27 4.77 7.95
C ALA A 39 1.33 5.17 6.89
N LEU A 40 2.59 5.30 7.29
CA LEU A 40 3.69 5.61 6.36
C LEU A 40 3.95 4.45 5.38
N LEU A 41 3.91 3.21 5.85
CA LEU A 41 4.04 2.03 4.99
C LEU A 41 2.88 1.93 3.99
N ALA A 42 1.65 2.17 4.44
CA ALA A 42 0.48 2.19 3.57
C ALA A 42 0.61 3.29 2.49
N HIS A 43 1.07 4.48 2.88
CA HIS A 43 1.32 5.57 1.94
C HIS A 43 2.40 5.19 0.90
N ARG A 44 3.53 4.63 1.33
CA ARG A 44 4.59 4.16 0.44
C ARG A 44 4.08 3.14 -0.58
N VAL A 45 3.30 2.16 -0.14
CA VAL A 45 2.70 1.14 -1.01
C VAL A 45 1.74 1.79 -2.02
N ARG A 46 0.93 2.76 -1.59
CA ARG A 46 0.02 3.50 -2.47
C ARG A 46 0.78 4.26 -3.57
N VAL A 47 1.83 4.99 -3.22
CA VAL A 47 2.70 5.70 -4.19
C VAL A 47 3.33 4.71 -5.17
N MET A 48 3.86 3.59 -4.69
CA MET A 48 4.45 2.56 -5.57
C MET A 48 3.44 1.94 -6.54
N ARG A 49 2.19 1.75 -6.10
CA ARG A 49 1.11 1.25 -6.96
C ARG A 49 0.76 2.28 -8.03
N LEU A 50 0.60 3.55 -7.64
CA LEU A 50 0.34 4.65 -8.56
C LEU A 50 1.44 4.76 -9.63
N TYR A 51 2.71 4.77 -9.23
CA TYR A 51 3.85 4.82 -10.15
C TYR A 51 3.89 3.61 -11.10
N ARG A 52 3.70 2.39 -10.58
CA ARG A 52 3.67 1.19 -11.43
C ARG A 52 2.51 1.23 -12.43
N HIS A 53 1.35 1.74 -12.00
CA HIS A 53 0.17 1.83 -12.84
C HIS A 53 0.34 2.90 -13.92
N SER A 54 0.91 4.06 -13.62
CA SER A 54 1.18 5.11 -14.62
C SER A 54 2.11 4.64 -15.73
N LEU A 55 3.19 3.90 -15.40
CA LEU A 55 4.08 3.34 -16.41
C LEU A 55 3.38 2.30 -17.30
N LYS A 56 2.57 1.42 -16.71
CA LYS A 56 1.77 0.44 -17.49
C LYS A 56 0.75 1.12 -18.39
N GLN A 57 0.13 2.18 -17.90
CA GLN A 57 -0.84 2.97 -18.64
C GLN A 57 -0.18 3.64 -19.85
N MET A 58 1.02 4.18 -19.66
CA MET A 58 1.80 4.77 -20.75
C MET A 58 2.16 3.74 -21.83
N MET A 59 2.56 2.52 -21.45
CA MET A 59 2.81 1.42 -22.40
C MET A 59 1.56 0.96 -23.16
N SER A 60 0.35 1.21 -22.62
CA SER A 60 -0.90 0.85 -23.32
C SER A 60 -1.26 1.88 -24.39
N TRP A 61 -0.85 3.14 -24.24
CA TRP A 61 -1.11 4.21 -25.21
C TRP A 61 -0.08 4.28 -26.33
N ALA A 62 1.21 4.14 -26.01
CA ALA A 62 2.29 4.27 -26.99
C ALA A 62 2.83 2.90 -27.41
N ILE A 63 3.11 2.74 -28.71
CA ILE A 63 3.67 1.50 -29.27
C ILE A 63 5.20 1.62 -29.42
N GLN A 64 5.71 2.82 -29.77
CA GLN A 64 7.13 3.04 -30.07
C GLN A 64 7.97 3.14 -28.79
N ARG A 65 9.06 2.36 -28.72
CA ARG A 65 9.93 2.29 -27.53
C ARG A 65 10.64 3.60 -27.20
N SER A 66 11.04 4.39 -28.20
CA SER A 66 11.68 5.70 -27.99
C SER A 66 10.78 6.63 -27.18
N LEU A 67 9.54 6.82 -27.64
CA LEU A 67 8.53 7.63 -26.96
C LEU A 67 8.23 7.11 -25.56
N ILE A 68 8.09 5.79 -25.40
CA ILE A 68 7.85 5.19 -24.07
C ILE A 68 8.97 5.54 -23.08
N TYR A 69 10.23 5.48 -23.49
CA TYR A 69 11.35 5.79 -22.59
C TYR A 69 11.47 7.27 -22.26
N GLU A 70 11.15 8.15 -23.21
CA GLU A 70 11.05 9.59 -22.95
C GLU A 70 9.95 9.86 -21.93
N GLU A 71 8.76 9.30 -22.12
CA GLU A 71 7.65 9.50 -21.18
C GLU A 71 7.90 8.85 -19.81
N PHE A 72 8.59 7.71 -19.75
CA PHE A 72 8.99 7.12 -18.47
C PHE A 72 9.91 8.04 -17.67
N LYS A 73 10.83 8.75 -18.34
CA LYS A 73 11.68 9.75 -17.69
C LYS A 73 10.85 10.93 -17.20
N ASN A 74 9.87 11.39 -18.00
CA ASN A 74 8.96 12.48 -17.62
C ASN A 74 8.11 12.10 -16.40
N ILE A 75 7.53 10.90 -16.39
CA ILE A 75 6.77 10.41 -15.23
C ILE A 75 7.70 10.35 -14.02
N ARG A 76 8.89 9.77 -14.15
CA ARG A 76 9.84 9.67 -13.04
C ARG A 76 10.23 11.04 -12.48
N SER A 77 10.52 12.03 -13.33
CA SER A 77 10.89 13.38 -12.88
C SER A 77 9.76 14.05 -12.10
N GLN A 78 8.50 13.83 -12.49
CA GLN A 78 7.33 14.34 -11.73
C GLN A 78 7.24 13.73 -10.32
N PHE A 79 7.53 12.43 -10.16
CA PHE A 79 7.56 11.80 -8.84
C PHE A 79 8.76 12.25 -8.02
N GLU A 80 9.94 12.39 -8.63
CA GLU A 80 11.15 12.85 -7.95
C GLU A 80 11.03 14.30 -7.48
N ALA A 81 10.38 15.17 -8.26
CA ALA A 81 10.08 16.55 -7.86
C ALA A 81 9.22 16.63 -6.58
N ASN A 82 8.40 15.60 -6.32
CA ASN A 82 7.50 15.52 -5.17
C ASN A 82 7.96 14.48 -4.12
N ALA A 83 9.23 14.05 -4.14
CA ALA A 83 9.72 13.02 -3.24
C ALA A 83 9.86 13.48 -1.77
N ASN A 84 10.16 14.76 -1.56
CA ASN A 84 10.48 15.33 -0.24
C ASN A 84 9.39 16.29 0.26
N VAL A 85 8.20 15.75 0.49
CA VAL A 85 7.07 16.53 1.04
C VAL A 85 7.11 16.46 2.57
N PRO A 86 7.03 17.60 3.29
CA PRO A 86 7.25 17.64 4.74
C PRO A 86 6.10 17.03 5.54
N THR A 87 4.87 17.06 5.02
CA THR A 87 3.69 16.57 5.74
C THR A 87 2.99 15.42 5.01
N LEU A 88 2.55 14.41 5.78
CA LEU A 88 1.81 13.27 5.22
C LEU A 88 0.49 13.70 4.56
N GLY A 89 -0.19 14.72 5.10
CA GLY A 89 -1.44 15.24 4.56
C GLY A 89 -1.30 15.90 3.18
N GLU A 90 -0.19 16.60 2.93
CA GLU A 90 0.11 17.12 1.60
C GLU A 90 0.48 15.98 0.63
N ALA A 91 1.29 15.03 1.10
CA ALA A 91 1.67 13.87 0.29
C ALA A 91 0.43 13.05 -0.14
N THR A 92 -0.55 12.85 0.75
CA THR A 92 -1.79 12.15 0.41
C THR A 92 -2.61 12.91 -0.63
N ARG A 93 -2.71 14.25 -0.52
CA ARG A 93 -3.41 15.09 -1.50
C ARG A 93 -2.76 15.02 -2.89
N LEU A 94 -1.43 15.01 -2.96
CA LEU A 94 -0.70 14.86 -4.22
C LEU A 94 -0.96 13.49 -4.86
N VAL A 95 -0.97 12.42 -4.06
CA VAL A 95 -1.28 11.08 -4.55
C VAL A 95 -2.73 10.99 -5.04
N GLU A 96 -3.69 11.61 -4.34
CA GLU A 96 -5.09 11.69 -4.79
C GLU A 96 -5.24 12.44 -6.12
N ALA A 97 -4.52 13.56 -6.28
CA ALA A 97 -4.49 14.30 -7.54
C ALA A 97 -3.89 13.44 -8.67
N GLY A 98 -2.81 12.71 -8.39
CA GLY A 98 -2.19 11.80 -9.35
C GLY A 98 -3.09 10.62 -9.73
N GLU A 99 -3.84 10.06 -8.77
CA GLU A 99 -4.82 9.00 -9.04
C GLU A 99 -5.98 9.50 -9.91
N LYS A 100 -6.48 10.72 -9.68
CA LYS A 100 -7.50 11.35 -10.53
C LYS A 100 -7.01 11.56 -11.95
N PHE A 101 -5.82 12.15 -12.10
CA PHE A 101 -5.18 12.34 -13.40
C PHE A 101 -4.99 11.02 -14.15
N LEU A 102 -4.56 9.97 -13.45
CA LEU A 102 -4.38 8.65 -14.03
C LEU A 102 -5.71 8.03 -14.47
N ALA A 103 -6.77 8.18 -13.67
CA ALA A 103 -8.11 7.71 -14.02
C ALA A 103 -8.62 8.36 -15.32
N GLU A 104 -8.42 9.67 -15.48
CA GLU A 104 -8.78 10.40 -16.71
C GLU A 104 -7.97 9.96 -17.94
N LYS A 105 -6.73 9.52 -17.73
CA LYS A 105 -5.81 9.07 -18.79
C LYS A 105 -5.77 7.55 -18.95
N THR A 106 -6.71 6.84 -18.33
CA THR A 106 -6.80 5.38 -18.45
C THR A 106 -7.24 5.00 -19.87
N HIS A 107 -6.55 4.04 -20.48
CA HIS A 107 -6.81 3.57 -21.84
C HIS A 107 -8.05 2.66 -21.78
N PRO A 108 -9.00 2.78 -22.73
CA PRO A 108 -10.23 1.99 -22.70
C PRO A 108 -9.99 0.47 -22.80
N ASP A 109 -8.90 0.06 -23.47
CA ASP A 109 -8.50 -1.35 -23.64
C ASP A 109 -7.02 -1.56 -23.26
N PRO A 110 -6.69 -1.66 -21.96
CA PRO A 110 -5.29 -1.74 -21.52
C PRO A 110 -4.61 -3.04 -21.97
N TYR A 111 -3.29 -3.02 -22.15
CA TYR A 111 -2.56 -4.23 -22.51
C TYR A 111 -2.60 -5.27 -21.38
N ILE A 112 -3.14 -6.46 -21.67
CA ILE A 112 -3.19 -7.62 -20.78
C ILE A 112 -2.31 -8.72 -21.35
N VAL A 113 -1.47 -9.31 -20.51
CA VAL A 113 -0.63 -10.45 -20.91
C VAL A 113 -1.54 -11.63 -21.29
N PRO A 114 -1.30 -12.32 -22.42
CA PRO A 114 -2.26 -13.27 -22.99
C PRO A 114 -2.80 -14.32 -22.01
N TYR A 115 -1.98 -14.85 -21.11
CA TYR A 115 -2.35 -15.93 -20.18
C TYR A 115 -2.91 -15.44 -18.83
N TYR A 116 -2.93 -14.13 -18.56
CA TYR A 116 -3.63 -13.59 -17.37
C TYR A 116 -5.14 -13.52 -17.60
N TYR A 117 -5.89 -13.39 -16.51
CA TYR A 117 -7.34 -13.14 -16.58
C TYR A 117 -7.65 -11.94 -17.50
N GLY A 118 -8.57 -12.13 -18.44
CA GLY A 118 -8.92 -11.14 -19.48
C GLY A 118 -7.98 -11.10 -20.69
N GLY A 119 -6.90 -11.88 -20.69
CA GLY A 119 -6.01 -12.03 -21.83
C GLY A 119 -6.54 -13.02 -22.88
N SER A 120 -6.04 -12.92 -24.11
CA SER A 120 -6.53 -13.70 -25.25
C SER A 120 -6.29 -15.21 -25.15
N SER A 121 -5.34 -15.66 -24.33
CA SER A 121 -4.99 -17.07 -24.11
C SER A 121 -5.38 -17.61 -22.74
N TYR A 122 -6.15 -16.85 -21.96
CA TYR A 122 -6.68 -17.30 -20.68
C TYR A 122 -7.66 -18.47 -20.87
N HIS A 123 -7.52 -19.52 -20.07
CA HIS A 123 -8.33 -20.75 -20.15
C HIS A 123 -8.39 -21.44 -21.53
N ARG A 124 -7.41 -21.21 -22.43
CA ARG A 124 -7.35 -21.98 -23.69
C ARG A 124 -7.08 -23.47 -23.46
N ASN A 125 -6.30 -23.82 -22.43
CA ASN A 125 -5.94 -25.19 -22.10
C ASN A 125 -5.90 -25.39 -20.57
N PRO A 126 -7.05 -25.42 -19.89
CA PRO A 126 -7.08 -25.74 -18.46
C PRO A 126 -6.60 -27.18 -18.26
N PRO A 127 -5.90 -27.49 -17.15
CA PRO A 127 -5.59 -28.88 -16.84
C PRO A 127 -6.90 -29.65 -16.68
N PHE A 128 -6.95 -30.87 -17.19
CA PHE A 128 -8.12 -31.73 -17.01
C PHE A 128 -8.43 -31.88 -15.52
N PRO A 129 -9.73 -31.94 -15.13
CA PRO A 129 -10.10 -32.27 -13.77
C PRO A 129 -9.50 -33.63 -13.42
N LYS A 130 -8.82 -33.71 -12.28
CA LYS A 130 -8.11 -34.93 -11.87
C LYS A 130 -9.04 -36.06 -11.45
N GLU A 131 -10.30 -35.73 -11.20
CA GLU A 131 -11.34 -36.64 -10.72
C GLU A 131 -12.66 -36.28 -11.43
N ILE A 132 -13.40 -37.31 -11.84
CA ILE A 132 -14.81 -37.24 -12.25
C ILE A 132 -15.63 -37.83 -11.10
#